data_AF-A0A834F6V1-F1
#
_entry.id   AF-A0A834F6V1-F1
#
_cell.length_a   1.000
_cell.length_b   1.000
_cell.length_c   1.000
_cell.angle_alpha   90.00
_cell.angle_beta   90.00
_cell.angle_gamma   90.00
#
_symmetry.space_group_name_H-M   'P 1'
#
loop_
_entity.id
_entity.type
_entity.pdbx_description
1 polymer ?
#
loop_
_entity_poly.entity_id
_entity_poly.type
_entity_poly.pdbx_seq_one_letter_code
_entity_poly.pdbx_strand_id
1 'polypeptide(L)'
;MNGGGSVSTAQSAKGKIDTDNWSKEDCLTLLERIRSLLPDGDAMKYKTTESHFDWDKVCFGSFTGDMCRQKWQKVSTEVRKYRTMTELIVDAIEFVKNPYKGKKLKTHPDFPKKPLTPYFRFFMEKRAKYAKIHPEMSNLDLTKILSKKYKELPDKKKQKYITEFQREKEEFEKNMARFKEEHPELIEERKKSDLPEKPKTPQQLWYNHEKKLYMKVHPEVSQKELKEALRRQWSQLSDKRRLKWISKALELQKDYEGSMRAYHEAHPDVNSDDHIRSVLTKAERQLKDKFDGRPTKPPPNGYSLYCAELMVNMKDVPSTERMVLCSKQWKMMTQKEKDMFQKRCEQKKKQYDIDLQRFLESLPDEERDRVLGEEKMGGAKVTVASSPHRAKSPSVKERTREVEPEQWVPPGPPKDRRDAKKTVKLPETPKTAEEMWQHSVIGDYLAKYRSDRRKAQVAMEAAWKSMEKKEKIPWIKKAAEDQKRYEVQYRPVRELLEMRAPATGQRKPKFDGEPKKPPVSGYQMFSQELLTNGELNHFSLKERMVEIGKRWQKLSQTQKDKYKKQVEEQQVEYKAELEAWVKVSSARSLTVCPAGAVSHCSLRSGQISPHT
;
A
#
# COMPACT_ATOMS: atom_id res chain seq x y z
N MET A 1 12.78 87.84 0.70
CA MET A 1 12.53 88.05 2.14
C MET A 1 12.39 86.67 2.77
N ASN A 2 13.53 86.12 3.22
CA ASN A 2 13.94 85.98 4.65
C ASN A 2 13.27 84.76 5.28
N GLY A 3 13.92 83.76 5.89
CA GLY A 3 15.29 83.43 6.30
C GLY A 3 15.14 82.08 7.06
N GLY A 4 16.03 81.09 6.98
CA GLY A 4 17.34 81.07 7.63
C GLY A 4 17.22 80.64 9.10
N GLY A 5 17.50 79.35 9.41
CA GLY A 5 17.51 78.84 10.78
C GLY A 5 17.90 77.37 10.90
N SER A 6 19.21 77.08 10.88
CA SER A 6 19.82 75.79 11.23
C SER A 6 19.55 75.38 12.67
N VAL A 7 19.18 74.12 12.91
CA VAL A 7 19.55 73.40 14.14
C VAL A 7 19.94 71.97 13.78
N SER A 8 21.23 71.70 13.97
CA SER A 8 21.89 70.40 13.89
C SER A 8 21.29 69.43 14.91
N THR A 9 20.77 68.29 14.45
CA THR A 9 20.55 67.13 15.31
C THR A 9 21.49 66.02 14.85
N ALA A 10 22.49 65.76 15.67
CA ALA A 10 23.46 64.69 15.47
C ALA A 10 22.74 63.34 15.38
N GLN A 11 22.67 62.78 14.18
CA GLN A 11 22.34 61.38 13.99
C GLN A 11 23.54 60.56 14.46
N SER A 12 23.38 59.92 15.62
CA SER A 12 24.30 58.92 16.12
C SER A 12 24.36 57.77 15.11
N ALA A 13 25.46 57.74 14.35
CA ALA A 13 25.84 56.65 13.49
C ALA A 13 26.14 55.41 14.36
N LYS A 14 25.11 54.65 14.72
CA LYS A 14 25.25 53.22 14.97
C LYS A 14 25.12 52.51 13.63
N GLY A 15 26.25 52.34 12.96
CA GLY A 15 26.36 51.43 11.83
C GLY A 15 25.86 50.05 12.26
N LYS A 16 24.66 49.67 11.78
CA LYS A 16 24.37 48.26 11.59
C LYS A 16 25.28 47.81 10.46
N ILE A 17 26.37 47.15 10.83
CA ILE A 17 27.16 46.35 9.89
C ILE A 17 26.15 45.37 9.27
N ASP A 18 25.90 45.53 7.98
CA ASP A 18 25.10 44.62 7.19
C ASP A 18 25.91 43.32 7.03
N THR A 19 25.78 42.42 8.02
CA THR A 19 26.49 41.13 8.09
C THR A 19 25.79 40.05 7.25
N ASP A 20 25.43 40.34 6.00
CA ASP A 20 24.93 39.31 5.06
C ASP A 20 25.85 39.15 3.83
N ASN A 21 27.16 39.31 4.01
CA ASN A 21 28.17 38.94 3.01
C ASN A 21 28.45 37.41 3.05
N TRP A 22 27.44 36.61 2.71
CA TRP A 22 27.61 35.17 2.47
C TRP A 22 27.58 34.91 0.97
N SER A 23 28.71 34.45 0.41
CA SER A 23 28.76 34.00 -0.98
C SER A 23 28.04 32.66 -1.18
N LYS A 24 27.85 32.26 -2.44
CA LYS A 24 27.32 30.94 -2.78
C LYS A 24 28.25 29.84 -2.25
N GLU A 25 29.56 30.06 -2.37
CA GLU A 25 30.63 29.18 -1.94
C GLU A 25 30.65 29.05 -0.41
N ASP A 26 30.41 30.13 0.34
CA ASP A 26 30.28 30.10 1.81
C ASP A 26 29.05 29.29 2.23
N CYS A 27 27.93 29.45 1.53
CA CYS A 27 26.72 28.69 1.82
C CYS A 27 26.91 27.18 1.53
N LEU A 28 27.63 26.83 0.46
CA LEU A 28 27.95 25.44 0.15
C LEU A 28 28.94 24.85 1.15
N THR A 29 29.94 25.63 1.56
CA THR A 29 30.93 25.24 2.58
C THR A 29 30.25 24.97 3.92
N LEU A 30 29.31 25.83 4.33
CA LEU A 30 28.47 25.60 5.51
C LEU A 30 27.72 24.27 5.41
N LEU A 31 27.03 24.02 4.29
CA LEU A 31 26.23 22.80 4.11
C LEU A 31 27.08 21.53 4.11
N GLU A 32 28.27 21.57 3.53
CA GLU A 32 29.22 20.45 3.54
C GLU A 32 29.80 20.21 4.95
N ARG A 33 30.12 21.28 5.70
CA ARG A 33 30.56 21.16 7.10
C ARG A 33 29.46 20.56 7.97
N ILE A 34 28.21 21.00 7.81
CA ILE A 34 27.08 20.39 8.51
C ILE A 34 26.99 18.90 8.15
N ARG A 35 27.10 18.54 6.87
CA ARG A 35 27.07 17.15 6.40
C ARG A 35 28.19 16.29 7.00
N SER A 36 29.42 16.80 7.05
CA SER A 36 30.58 16.07 7.58
C SER A 36 30.50 15.76 9.08
N LEU A 37 29.67 16.50 9.82
CA LEU A 37 29.45 16.32 11.25
C LEU A 37 28.24 15.42 11.54
N LEU A 38 27.56 14.91 10.50
CA LEU A 38 26.47 13.96 10.65
C LEU A 38 26.99 12.52 10.70
N PRO A 39 26.38 11.64 11.51
CA PRO A 39 26.64 10.21 11.45
C PRO A 39 26.26 9.62 10.08
N ASP A 40 27.01 8.63 9.61
CA ASP A 40 26.68 7.88 8.40
C ASP A 40 25.29 7.22 8.55
N GLY A 41 24.36 7.56 7.64
CA GLY A 41 23.00 7.01 7.63
C GLY A 41 22.08 7.56 8.71
N ASP A 42 21.90 8.88 8.77
CA ASP A 42 21.05 9.52 9.77
C ASP A 42 19.56 9.11 9.65
N ALA A 43 19.00 8.53 10.72
CA ALA A 43 17.61 8.08 10.76
C ALA A 43 16.68 9.01 11.56
N MET A 44 17.23 10.06 12.18
CA MET A 44 16.49 11.00 13.03
C MET A 44 15.85 12.12 12.19
N LYS A 45 14.76 12.70 12.73
CA LYS A 45 14.17 13.91 12.13
C LYS A 45 15.18 15.05 12.22
N TYR A 46 15.33 15.82 11.15
CA TYR A 46 16.33 16.89 11.08
C TYR A 46 16.29 17.84 12.28
N LYS A 47 15.10 18.22 12.80
CA LYS A 47 14.96 19.10 13.98
C LYS A 47 15.59 18.53 15.25
N THR A 48 15.54 17.21 15.43
CA THR A 48 16.15 16.53 16.58
C THR A 48 17.66 16.53 16.45
N THR A 49 18.18 16.28 15.24
CA THR A 49 19.61 16.38 14.96
C THR A 49 20.11 17.82 15.12
N GLU A 50 19.34 18.81 14.63
CA GLU A 50 19.61 20.25 14.72
C GLU A 50 19.69 20.77 16.16
N SER A 51 18.83 20.29 17.06
CA SER A 51 18.81 20.73 18.45
C SER A 51 20.00 20.25 19.27
N HIS A 52 20.60 19.13 18.87
CA HIS A 52 21.80 18.56 19.51
C HIS A 52 23.08 18.88 18.73
N PHE A 53 22.98 19.70 17.69
CA PHE A 53 24.10 20.02 16.82
C PHE A 53 25.04 21.02 17.49
N ASP A 54 26.32 20.69 17.52
CA ASP A 54 27.36 21.54 18.06
C ASP A 54 27.79 22.55 16.99
N TRP A 55 27.19 23.74 17.02
CA TRP A 55 27.40 24.78 16.02
C TRP A 55 28.80 25.38 16.06
N ASP A 56 29.51 25.29 17.18
CA ASP A 56 30.88 25.77 17.30
C ASP A 56 31.84 24.92 16.44
N LYS A 57 31.52 23.65 16.22
CA LYS A 57 32.28 22.77 15.30
C LYS A 57 32.01 23.05 13.81
N VAL A 58 30.96 23.79 13.50
CA VAL A 58 30.55 24.13 12.13
C VAL A 58 31.25 25.39 11.64
N CYS A 59 31.81 26.20 12.55
CA CYS A 59 32.46 27.46 12.22
C CYS A 59 33.58 27.28 11.18
N PHE A 60 33.75 28.30 10.34
CA PHE A 60 34.81 28.33 9.33
C PHE A 60 35.13 29.76 8.93
N GLY A 61 36.39 30.03 8.60
CA GLY A 61 36.85 31.38 8.25
C GLY A 61 36.51 32.39 9.34
N SER A 62 35.81 33.46 8.98
CA SER A 62 35.32 34.50 9.89
C SER A 62 33.90 34.26 10.43
N PHE A 63 33.27 33.12 10.09
CA PHE A 63 31.90 32.82 10.48
C PHE A 63 31.85 31.99 11.76
N THR A 64 31.27 32.55 12.82
CA THR A 64 31.09 31.86 14.11
C THR A 64 29.97 30.81 14.04
N GLY A 65 29.89 29.93 15.04
CA GLY A 65 28.84 28.92 15.13
C GLY A 65 27.43 29.52 15.08
N ASP A 66 27.22 30.65 15.75
CA ASP A 66 25.94 31.37 15.71
C ASP A 66 25.60 31.92 14.32
N MET A 67 26.59 32.44 13.58
CA MET A 67 26.38 32.91 12.21
C MET A 67 26.01 31.75 11.28
N CYS A 68 26.69 30.61 11.44
CA CYS A 68 26.41 29.37 10.71
C CYS A 68 24.98 28.86 11.00
N ARG A 69 24.57 28.87 12.27
CA ARG A 69 23.22 28.50 12.72
C ARG A 69 22.15 29.38 12.10
N GLN A 70 22.35 30.70 12.12
CA GLN A 70 21.40 31.66 11.55
C GLN A 70 21.27 31.48 10.04
N LYS A 71 22.39 31.27 9.33
CA LYS A 71 22.35 31.05 7.88
C LYS A 71 21.66 29.73 7.54
N TRP A 72 21.93 28.66 8.27
CA TRP A 72 21.23 27.39 8.13
C TRP A 72 19.72 27.52 8.36
N GLN A 73 19.27 28.28 9.36
CA GLN A 73 17.84 28.55 9.58
C GLN A 73 17.19 29.24 8.37
N LYS A 74 17.87 30.21 7.74
CA LYS A 74 17.41 30.88 6.53
C LYS A 74 17.36 29.93 5.32
N VAL A 75 18.38 29.09 5.11
CA VAL A 75 18.41 28.15 3.97
C VAL A 75 17.37 27.03 4.14
N SER A 76 17.22 26.51 5.37
CA SER A 76 16.30 25.41 5.67
C SER A 76 14.82 25.79 5.52
N THR A 77 14.45 27.09 5.49
CA THR A 77 13.07 27.52 5.20
C THR A 77 12.66 27.29 3.76
N GLU A 78 13.63 27.30 2.85
CA GLU A 78 13.39 27.24 1.40
C GLU A 78 13.29 25.80 0.87
N VAL A 79 13.60 24.82 1.70
CA VAL A 79 13.59 23.38 1.39
C VAL A 79 12.48 22.63 2.14
N ARG A 80 12.15 21.41 1.69
CA ARG A 80 11.00 20.65 2.22
C ARG A 80 11.30 20.04 3.59
N LYS A 81 10.57 20.47 4.62
CA LYS A 81 10.84 20.21 6.05
C LYS A 81 10.38 18.86 6.63
N TYR A 82 10.42 17.75 5.88
CA TYR A 82 9.85 16.46 6.35
C TYR A 82 10.79 15.26 6.14
N ARG A 83 12.06 15.38 6.55
CA ARG A 83 13.13 14.42 6.21
C ARG A 83 14.24 14.34 7.27
N THR A 84 15.26 13.53 7.02
CA THR A 84 16.52 13.48 7.79
C THR A 84 17.37 14.72 7.52
N MET A 85 18.41 14.98 8.31
CA MET A 85 19.30 16.12 8.11
C MET A 85 20.11 15.96 6.83
N THR A 86 20.60 14.75 6.51
CA THR A 86 21.34 14.50 5.26
C THR A 86 20.48 14.79 4.03
N GLU A 87 19.24 14.28 4.00
CA GLU A 87 18.31 14.52 2.90
C GLU A 87 17.94 16.01 2.78
N LEU A 88 17.88 16.73 3.90
CA LEU A 88 17.58 18.16 3.92
C LEU A 88 18.77 18.98 3.39
N ILE A 89 20.00 18.58 3.71
CA ILE A 89 21.23 19.20 3.21
C ILE A 89 21.35 18.99 1.70
N VAL A 90 21.03 17.82 1.17
CA VAL A 90 21.01 17.58 -0.29
C VAL A 90 20.07 18.55 -1.00
N ASP A 91 18.84 18.68 -0.51
CA ASP A 91 17.87 19.65 -1.04
C ASP A 91 18.36 21.11 -0.86
N ALA A 92 19.03 21.42 0.26
CA ALA A 92 19.58 22.75 0.54
C ALA A 92 20.75 23.11 -0.35
N ILE A 93 21.63 22.15 -0.65
CA ILE A 93 22.72 22.29 -1.62
C ILE A 93 22.13 22.55 -3.01
N GLU A 94 21.09 21.80 -3.41
CA GLU A 94 20.41 22.04 -4.69
C GLU A 94 19.76 23.43 -4.73
N PHE A 95 19.14 23.87 -3.64
CA PHE A 95 18.55 25.22 -3.54
C PHE A 95 19.61 26.33 -3.63
N VAL A 96 20.73 26.22 -2.90
CA VAL A 96 21.82 27.20 -2.96
C VAL A 96 22.48 27.21 -4.34
N LYS A 97 22.60 26.05 -4.99
CA LYS A 97 23.11 25.95 -6.37
C LYS A 97 22.17 26.62 -7.36
N ASN A 98 20.87 26.32 -7.29
CA ASN A 98 19.85 26.75 -8.24
C ASN A 98 18.59 27.30 -7.52
N PRO A 99 18.63 28.54 -6.98
CA PRO A 99 17.54 29.12 -6.16
C PRO A 99 16.20 29.24 -6.88
N TYR A 100 16.23 29.28 -8.21
CA TYR A 100 15.06 29.45 -9.07
C TYR A 100 14.53 28.14 -9.66
N LYS A 101 15.07 26.98 -9.30
CA LYS A 101 14.59 25.69 -9.84
C LYS A 101 13.16 25.38 -9.37
N GLY A 102 12.37 24.74 -10.24
CA GLY A 102 11.03 24.24 -9.90
C GLY A 102 9.98 25.33 -9.69
N LYS A 103 9.39 25.43 -8.48
CA LYS A 103 8.24 26.33 -8.23
C LYS A 103 8.58 27.82 -8.36
N LYS A 104 9.86 28.17 -8.15
CA LYS A 104 10.38 29.55 -8.24
C LYS A 104 10.93 29.91 -9.62
N LEU A 105 10.78 29.04 -10.61
CA LEU A 105 11.28 29.30 -11.97
C LEU A 105 10.66 30.57 -12.56
N LYS A 106 9.36 30.77 -12.29
CA LYS A 106 8.61 31.95 -12.75
C LYS A 106 8.99 33.25 -12.03
N THR A 107 9.81 33.18 -10.97
CA THR A 107 10.32 34.35 -10.25
C THR A 107 11.77 34.66 -10.62
N HIS A 108 12.38 33.92 -11.55
CA HIS A 108 13.69 34.27 -12.09
C HIS A 108 13.59 35.62 -12.80
N PRO A 109 14.54 36.55 -12.58
CA PRO A 109 14.54 37.87 -13.22
C PRO A 109 14.39 37.81 -14.74
N ASP A 110 15.11 36.87 -15.36
CA ASP A 110 15.12 36.67 -16.81
C ASP A 110 14.01 35.74 -17.32
N PHE A 111 13.14 35.20 -16.45
CA PHE A 111 12.04 34.33 -16.91
C PHE A 111 11.03 35.17 -17.71
N PRO A 112 10.80 34.85 -19.00
CA PRO A 112 9.90 35.64 -19.81
C PRO A 112 8.47 35.62 -19.25
N LYS A 113 7.83 36.79 -19.17
CA LYS A 113 6.44 36.91 -18.72
C LYS A 113 5.50 36.62 -19.87
N LYS A 114 4.46 35.83 -19.61
CA LYS A 114 3.45 35.52 -20.63
C LYS A 114 2.78 36.81 -21.11
N PRO A 115 2.59 36.97 -22.44
CA PRO A 115 1.88 38.13 -22.98
C PRO A 115 0.42 38.13 -22.52
N LEU A 116 -0.14 39.33 -22.36
CA LEU A 116 -1.54 39.48 -21.96
C LEU A 116 -2.45 39.12 -23.14
N THR A 117 -3.44 38.24 -22.90
CA THR A 117 -4.46 37.95 -23.93
C THR A 117 -5.16 39.23 -24.39
N PRO A 118 -5.73 39.26 -25.61
CA PRO A 118 -6.37 40.46 -26.16
C PRO A 118 -7.42 41.09 -25.24
N TYR A 119 -8.22 40.27 -24.55
CA TYR A 119 -9.19 40.73 -23.56
C TYR A 119 -8.53 41.37 -22.34
N PHE A 120 -7.53 40.71 -21.73
CA PHE A 120 -6.84 41.24 -20.55
C PHE A 120 -6.08 42.55 -20.85
N ARG A 121 -5.53 42.69 -22.06
CA ARG A 121 -4.91 43.94 -22.54
C ARG A 121 -5.93 45.08 -22.57
N PHE A 122 -7.09 44.86 -23.21
CA PHE A 122 -8.20 45.80 -23.20
C PHE A 122 -8.69 46.12 -21.78
N PHE A 123 -8.83 45.09 -20.93
CA PHE A 123 -9.27 45.24 -19.55
C PHE A 123 -8.31 46.12 -18.75
N MET A 124 -6.99 45.92 -18.84
CA MET A 124 -6.00 46.76 -18.16
C MET A 124 -6.04 48.22 -18.66
N GLU A 125 -6.16 48.43 -19.97
CA GLU A 125 -6.20 49.77 -20.57
C GLU A 125 -7.45 50.57 -20.15
N LYS A 126 -8.61 49.89 -20.08
CA LYS A 126 -9.90 50.55 -19.80
C LYS A 126 -10.28 50.56 -18.32
N ARG A 127 -9.82 49.59 -17.52
CA ARG A 127 -10.17 49.48 -16.08
C ARG A 127 -9.87 50.77 -15.33
N ALA A 128 -8.68 51.34 -15.50
CA ALA A 128 -8.31 52.57 -14.77
C ALA A 128 -9.23 53.75 -15.10
N LYS A 129 -9.76 53.82 -16.33
CA LYS A 129 -10.69 54.88 -16.75
C LYS A 129 -12.08 54.63 -16.17
N TYR A 130 -12.58 53.40 -16.26
CA TYR A 130 -13.89 53.03 -15.73
C TYR A 130 -13.95 53.08 -14.19
N ALA A 131 -12.86 52.77 -13.50
CA ALA A 131 -12.76 52.90 -12.05
C ALA A 131 -12.82 54.37 -11.58
N LYS A 132 -12.34 55.32 -12.41
CA LYS A 132 -12.45 56.76 -12.13
C LYS A 132 -13.84 57.32 -12.43
N ILE A 133 -14.51 56.79 -13.45
CA ILE A 133 -15.87 57.22 -13.85
C ILE A 133 -16.92 56.63 -12.90
N HIS A 134 -16.64 55.45 -12.33
CA HIS A 134 -17.52 54.78 -11.39
C HIS A 134 -16.77 54.39 -10.11
N PRO A 135 -16.36 55.37 -9.29
CA PRO A 135 -15.59 55.12 -8.08
C PRO A 135 -16.36 54.35 -7.00
N GLU A 136 -17.71 54.40 -7.04
CA GLU A 136 -18.58 53.62 -6.15
C GLU A 136 -18.83 52.18 -6.63
N MET A 137 -18.48 51.84 -7.89
CA MET A 137 -18.69 50.48 -8.40
C MET A 137 -17.58 49.53 -7.93
N SER A 138 -18.00 48.35 -7.46
CA SER A 138 -17.10 47.27 -7.12
C SER A 138 -16.25 46.83 -8.32
N ASN A 139 -15.01 46.44 -8.05
CA ASN A 139 -14.10 45.89 -9.05
C ASN A 139 -14.68 44.64 -9.76
N LEU A 140 -15.55 43.89 -9.08
CA LEU A 140 -16.24 42.74 -9.66
C LEU A 140 -17.26 43.16 -10.71
N ASP A 141 -17.97 44.27 -10.50
CA ASP A 141 -18.97 44.79 -11.45
C ASP A 141 -18.30 45.53 -12.61
N LEU A 142 -17.20 46.24 -12.36
CA LEU A 142 -16.33 46.78 -13.42
C LEU A 142 -15.83 45.67 -14.35
N THR A 143 -15.48 44.50 -13.81
CA THR A 143 -15.04 43.34 -14.61
C THR A 143 -16.15 42.78 -15.49
N LYS A 144 -17.39 42.69 -14.98
CA LYS A 144 -18.56 42.27 -15.78
C LYS A 144 -18.84 43.25 -16.92
N ILE A 145 -18.82 44.56 -16.63
CA ILE A 145 -19.07 45.62 -17.61
C ILE A 145 -18.01 45.58 -18.71
N LEU A 146 -16.73 45.50 -18.35
CA LEU A 146 -15.63 45.46 -19.33
C LEU A 146 -15.63 44.17 -20.16
N SER A 147 -16.02 43.03 -19.58
CA SER A 147 -16.23 41.78 -20.32
C SER A 147 -17.32 41.92 -21.38
N LYS A 148 -18.48 42.50 -21.02
CA LYS A 148 -19.57 42.76 -21.95
C LYS A 148 -19.16 43.75 -23.05
N LYS A 149 -18.52 44.86 -22.67
CA LYS A 149 -18.00 45.86 -23.61
C LYS A 149 -16.96 45.30 -24.57
N TYR A 150 -16.10 44.39 -24.13
CA TYR A 150 -15.13 43.73 -25.02
C TYR A 150 -15.82 42.82 -26.04
N LYS A 151 -16.87 42.09 -25.65
CA LYS A 151 -17.66 41.26 -26.58
C LYS A 151 -18.37 42.11 -27.63
N GLU A 152 -18.89 43.27 -27.23
CA GLU A 152 -19.58 44.25 -28.10
C GLU A 152 -18.63 45.10 -28.96
N LEU A 153 -17.30 45.01 -28.77
CA LEU A 153 -16.36 45.77 -29.60
C LEU A 153 -16.44 45.34 -31.08
N PRO A 154 -16.38 46.28 -32.02
CA PRO A 154 -16.21 45.96 -33.44
C PRO A 154 -14.96 45.14 -33.69
N ASP A 155 -15.04 44.20 -34.62
CA ASP A 155 -13.95 43.26 -34.90
C ASP A 155 -12.67 43.99 -35.34
N LYS A 156 -12.78 45.11 -36.06
CA LYS A 156 -11.64 45.96 -36.41
C LYS A 156 -10.88 46.49 -35.18
N LYS A 157 -11.59 46.81 -34.09
CA LYS A 157 -10.97 47.27 -32.82
C LYS A 157 -10.42 46.09 -32.01
N LYS A 158 -11.09 44.93 -32.03
CA LYS A 158 -10.57 43.70 -31.43
C LYS A 158 -9.29 43.23 -32.13
N GLN A 159 -9.22 43.36 -33.45
CA GLN A 159 -8.11 42.93 -34.27
C GLN A 159 -6.80 43.61 -33.87
N LYS A 160 -6.84 44.89 -33.44
CA LYS A 160 -5.68 45.58 -32.87
C LYS A 160 -5.10 44.81 -31.68
N TYR A 161 -5.93 44.47 -30.71
CA TYR A 161 -5.51 43.73 -29.51
C TYR A 161 -5.07 42.29 -29.83
N ILE A 162 -5.67 41.65 -30.83
CA ILE A 162 -5.27 40.32 -31.31
C ILE A 162 -3.88 40.36 -31.96
N THR A 163 -3.64 41.34 -32.83
CA THR A 163 -2.36 41.52 -33.53
C THR A 163 -1.23 41.85 -32.54
N GLU A 164 -1.48 42.75 -31.58
CA GLU A 164 -0.53 43.04 -30.50
C GLU A 164 -0.20 41.79 -29.67
N PHE A 165 -1.20 40.98 -29.33
CA PHE A 165 -0.99 39.73 -28.61
C PHE A 165 -0.18 38.71 -29.41
N GLN A 166 -0.43 38.56 -30.71
CA GLN A 166 0.33 37.65 -31.58
C GLN A 166 1.81 38.06 -31.64
N ARG A 167 2.08 39.36 -31.83
CA ARG A 167 3.44 39.91 -31.82
C ARG A 167 4.17 39.64 -30.49
N GLU A 168 3.52 39.95 -29.36
CA GLU A 168 4.12 39.72 -28.03
C GLU A 168 4.25 38.24 -27.70
N LYS A 169 3.40 37.38 -28.27
CA LYS A 169 3.49 35.92 -28.14
C LYS A 169 4.71 35.37 -28.89
N GLU A 170 4.96 35.82 -30.10
CA GLU A 170 6.17 35.45 -30.84
C GLU A 170 7.44 35.94 -30.14
N GLU A 171 7.43 37.17 -29.63
CA GLU A 171 8.52 37.72 -28.83
C GLU A 171 8.74 36.93 -27.53
N PHE A 172 7.66 36.54 -26.84
CA PHE A 172 7.72 35.65 -25.69
C PHE A 172 8.29 34.28 -26.04
N GLU A 173 7.90 33.69 -27.17
CA GLU A 173 8.43 32.39 -27.63
C GLU A 173 9.93 32.48 -27.91
N LYS A 174 10.40 33.55 -28.57
CA LYS A 174 11.83 33.83 -28.79
C LYS A 174 12.59 34.02 -27.48
N ASN A 175 12.08 34.85 -26.57
CA ASN A 175 12.69 35.09 -25.27
C ASN A 175 12.69 33.81 -24.40
N MET A 176 11.66 32.97 -24.52
CA MET A 176 11.59 31.68 -23.84
C MET A 176 12.58 30.67 -24.41
N ALA A 177 12.81 30.67 -25.73
CA ALA A 177 13.85 29.86 -26.35
C ALA A 177 15.24 30.30 -25.86
N ARG A 178 15.52 31.61 -25.87
CA ARG A 178 16.76 32.17 -25.35
C ARG A 178 16.97 31.84 -23.86
N PHE A 179 15.94 31.98 -23.04
CA PHE A 179 15.99 31.60 -21.62
C PHE A 179 16.27 30.10 -21.41
N LYS A 180 15.78 29.23 -22.30
CA LYS A 180 16.12 27.79 -22.31
C LYS A 180 17.58 27.51 -22.65
N GLU A 181 18.16 28.30 -23.54
CA GLU A 181 19.57 28.17 -23.94
C GLU A 181 20.52 28.74 -22.88
N GLU A 182 20.17 29.87 -22.26
CA GLU A 182 21.00 30.57 -21.26
C GLU A 182 20.91 29.94 -19.87
N HIS A 183 19.81 29.24 -19.54
CA HIS A 183 19.59 28.60 -18.23
C HIS A 183 19.14 27.13 -18.35
N PRO A 184 19.92 26.25 -19.00
CA PRO A 184 19.59 24.84 -19.17
C PRO A 184 19.42 24.10 -17.83
N GLU A 185 20.15 24.49 -16.78
CA GLU A 185 20.10 23.91 -15.43
C GLU A 185 18.81 24.23 -14.65
N LEU A 186 18.13 25.32 -15.01
CA LEU A 186 16.83 25.70 -14.45
C LEU A 186 15.67 25.07 -15.22
N ILE A 187 15.92 24.69 -16.47
CA ILE A 187 15.00 24.08 -17.42
C ILE A 187 15.45 22.66 -17.73
N GLU A 188 15.87 21.93 -16.70
CA GLU A 188 15.75 20.47 -16.72
C GLU A 188 14.26 20.15 -16.91
N GLU A 189 13.83 20.03 -18.17
CA GLU A 189 12.89 18.97 -18.51
C GLU A 189 13.44 17.77 -17.79
N ARG A 190 12.69 17.22 -16.82
CA ARG A 190 13.02 15.95 -16.19
C ARG A 190 13.47 15.07 -17.34
N LYS A 191 14.79 14.81 -17.47
CA LYS A 191 15.28 13.85 -18.45
C LYS A 191 14.35 12.69 -18.29
N LYS A 192 13.62 12.37 -19.36
CA LYS A 192 12.75 11.19 -19.39
C LYS A 192 13.65 10.11 -18.86
N SER A 193 13.43 9.72 -17.61
CA SER A 193 14.33 8.81 -16.91
C SER A 193 14.52 7.63 -17.85
N ASP A 194 15.71 7.05 -17.93
CA ASP A 194 15.93 5.84 -18.74
C ASP A 194 14.99 4.68 -18.31
N LEU A 195 14.26 4.87 -17.21
CA LEU A 195 13.07 4.13 -16.83
C LEU A 195 12.04 4.07 -17.99
N PRO A 196 11.64 2.86 -18.41
CA PRO A 196 10.55 2.66 -19.35
C PRO A 196 9.25 3.42 -18.96
N GLU A 197 8.52 3.95 -19.95
CA GLU A 197 7.26 4.67 -19.72
C GLU A 197 6.12 3.68 -19.45
N LYS A 198 5.39 3.87 -18.34
CA LYS A 198 4.25 2.99 -17.98
C LYS A 198 3.23 2.88 -19.13
N PRO A 199 2.70 1.68 -19.40
CA PRO A 199 1.79 1.44 -20.52
C PRO A 199 0.47 2.21 -20.34
N LYS A 200 -0.09 2.67 -21.46
CA LYS A 200 -1.33 3.46 -21.50
C LYS A 200 -2.56 2.54 -21.53
N THR A 201 -3.64 2.97 -20.87
CA THR A 201 -4.90 2.21 -20.85
C THR A 201 -5.61 2.25 -22.20
N PRO A 202 -6.54 1.32 -22.49
CA PRO A 202 -7.29 1.32 -23.75
C PRO A 202 -8.00 2.65 -24.00
N GLN A 203 -8.63 3.21 -22.96
CA GLN A 203 -9.28 4.52 -23.02
C GLN A 203 -8.29 5.65 -23.31
N GLN A 204 -7.10 5.64 -22.73
CA GLN A 204 -6.08 6.67 -22.96
C GLN A 204 -5.55 6.61 -24.39
N LEU A 205 -5.30 5.40 -24.92
CA LEU A 205 -4.86 5.21 -26.29
C LEU A 205 -5.90 5.73 -27.29
N TRP A 206 -7.16 5.35 -27.09
CA TRP A 206 -8.26 5.86 -27.89
C TRP A 206 -8.43 7.38 -27.76
N TYR A 207 -8.44 7.90 -26.53
CA TYR A 207 -8.61 9.33 -26.28
C TYR A 207 -7.51 10.15 -26.95
N ASN A 208 -6.25 9.71 -26.90
CA ASN A 208 -5.14 10.42 -27.54
C ASN A 208 -5.27 10.40 -29.07
N HIS A 209 -5.70 9.26 -29.63
CA HIS A 209 -5.97 9.13 -31.06
C HIS A 209 -7.10 10.07 -31.51
N GLU A 210 -8.27 9.97 -30.86
CA GLU A 210 -9.44 10.79 -31.22
C GLU A 210 -9.22 12.26 -30.91
N LYS A 211 -8.52 12.61 -29.84
CA LYS A 211 -8.15 14.01 -29.55
C LYS A 211 -7.38 14.62 -30.72
N LYS A 212 -6.43 13.90 -31.30
CA LYS A 212 -5.64 14.39 -32.43
C LYS A 212 -6.53 14.65 -33.65
N LEU A 213 -7.48 13.76 -33.94
CA LEU A 213 -8.43 13.91 -35.04
C LEU A 213 -9.43 15.04 -34.78
N TYR A 214 -10.02 15.08 -33.58
CA TYR A 214 -11.00 16.07 -33.18
C TYR A 214 -10.42 17.48 -33.19
N MET A 215 -9.19 17.67 -32.68
CA MET A 215 -8.52 18.98 -32.71
C MET A 215 -8.17 19.44 -34.14
N LYS A 216 -7.98 18.51 -35.09
CA LYS A 216 -7.76 18.85 -36.50
C LYS A 216 -9.05 19.39 -37.15
N VAL A 217 -10.20 18.87 -36.76
CA VAL A 217 -11.52 19.25 -37.30
C VAL A 217 -12.12 20.46 -36.56
N HIS A 218 -11.82 20.61 -35.27
CA HIS A 218 -12.29 21.71 -34.43
C HIS A 218 -11.13 22.41 -33.69
N PRO A 219 -10.34 23.26 -34.37
CA PRO A 219 -9.18 23.92 -33.76
C PRO A 219 -9.54 24.89 -32.61
N GLU A 220 -10.73 25.49 -32.67
CA GLU A 220 -11.21 26.52 -31.73
C GLU A 220 -12.02 25.96 -30.55
N VAL A 221 -12.19 24.64 -30.45
CA VAL A 221 -12.99 24.03 -29.37
C VAL A 221 -12.32 24.16 -28.01
N SER A 222 -13.10 24.44 -26.97
CA SER A 222 -12.54 24.51 -25.62
C SER A 222 -12.07 23.13 -25.13
N GLN A 223 -11.03 23.10 -24.30
CA GLN A 223 -10.52 21.84 -23.73
C GLN A 223 -11.56 21.10 -22.88
N LYS A 224 -12.54 21.82 -22.32
CA LYS A 224 -13.63 21.23 -21.54
C LYS A 224 -14.61 20.49 -22.44
N GLU A 225 -15.06 21.13 -23.52
CA GLU A 225 -15.99 20.54 -24.49
C GLU A 225 -15.36 19.35 -25.21
N LEU A 226 -14.09 19.46 -25.62
CA LEU A 226 -13.32 18.36 -26.21
C LEU A 226 -13.32 17.12 -25.29
N LYS A 227 -12.98 17.31 -24.01
CA LYS A 227 -12.94 16.21 -23.04
C LYS A 227 -14.31 15.56 -22.83
N GLU A 228 -15.37 16.36 -22.81
CA GLU A 228 -16.73 15.87 -22.62
C GLU A 228 -17.24 15.11 -23.84
N ALA A 229 -17.00 15.63 -25.06
CA ALA A 229 -17.35 14.99 -26.31
C ALA A 229 -16.67 13.61 -26.44
N LEU A 230 -15.35 13.55 -26.21
CA LEU A 230 -14.59 12.30 -26.25
C LEU A 230 -15.03 11.33 -25.14
N ARG A 231 -15.37 11.80 -23.95
CA ARG A 231 -15.92 10.92 -22.89
C ARG A 231 -17.22 10.26 -23.33
N ARG A 232 -18.14 11.03 -23.93
CA ARG A 232 -19.41 10.51 -24.45
C ARG A 232 -19.17 9.48 -25.56
N GLN A 233 -18.30 9.78 -26.52
CA GLN A 233 -17.94 8.86 -27.59
C GLN A 233 -17.32 7.55 -27.07
N TRP A 234 -16.45 7.59 -26.06
CA TRP A 234 -15.90 6.36 -25.43
C TRP A 234 -17.00 5.48 -24.83
N SER A 235 -17.98 6.09 -24.16
CA SER A 235 -19.08 5.37 -23.52
C SER A 235 -20.01 4.68 -24.53
N GLN A 236 -20.13 5.24 -25.74
CA GLN A 236 -20.95 4.72 -26.83
C GLN A 236 -20.15 3.83 -27.80
N LEU A 237 -18.85 3.65 -27.57
CA LEU A 237 -17.99 2.88 -28.44
C LEU A 237 -18.42 1.41 -28.45
N SER A 238 -18.65 0.85 -29.64
CA SER A 238 -18.98 -0.57 -29.81
C SER A 238 -17.88 -1.49 -29.25
N ASP A 239 -18.26 -2.67 -28.76
CA ASP A 239 -17.34 -3.67 -28.21
C ASP A 239 -16.20 -4.05 -29.18
N LYS A 240 -16.48 -4.23 -30.48
CA LYS A 240 -15.45 -4.50 -31.49
C LYS A 240 -14.39 -3.40 -31.59
N ARG A 241 -14.81 -2.14 -31.53
CA ARG A 241 -13.89 -0.99 -31.51
C ARG A 241 -13.14 -0.90 -30.18
N ARG A 242 -13.76 -1.24 -29.05
CA ARG A 242 -13.11 -1.24 -27.72
C ARG A 242 -12.01 -2.28 -27.69
N LEU A 243 -12.27 -3.45 -28.24
CA LEU A 243 -11.34 -4.56 -28.31
C LEU A 243 -10.04 -4.20 -29.03
N LYS A 244 -10.10 -3.43 -30.13
CA LYS A 244 -8.90 -2.91 -30.82
C LYS A 244 -7.95 -2.18 -29.86
N TRP A 245 -8.49 -1.33 -28.99
CA TRP A 245 -7.70 -0.57 -28.03
C TRP A 245 -7.26 -1.41 -26.84
N ILE A 246 -8.06 -2.40 -26.45
CA ILE A 246 -7.71 -3.39 -25.43
C ILE A 246 -6.50 -4.21 -25.88
N SER A 247 -6.53 -4.77 -27.09
CA SER A 247 -5.40 -5.53 -27.66
C SER A 247 -4.14 -4.67 -27.75
N LYS A 248 -4.26 -3.43 -28.25
CA LYS A 248 -3.13 -2.49 -28.33
C LYS A 248 -2.55 -2.12 -26.96
N ALA A 249 -3.40 -1.99 -25.94
CA ALA A 249 -2.93 -1.72 -24.58
C ALA A 249 -2.19 -2.90 -23.96
N LEU A 250 -2.65 -4.14 -24.22
CA LEU A 250 -1.98 -5.37 -23.78
C LEU A 250 -0.63 -5.57 -24.48
N GLU A 251 -0.53 -5.26 -25.76
CA GLU A 251 0.73 -5.29 -26.51
C GLU A 251 1.75 -4.32 -25.91
N LEU A 252 1.36 -3.06 -25.69
CA LEU A 252 2.22 -2.08 -25.01
C LEU A 252 2.59 -2.49 -23.58
N GLN A 253 1.71 -3.21 -22.89
CA GLN A 253 2.02 -3.77 -21.57
C GLN A 253 3.12 -4.83 -21.68
N LYS A 254 3.04 -5.74 -22.66
CA LYS A 254 4.06 -6.76 -22.92
C LYS A 254 5.41 -6.13 -23.28
N ASP A 255 5.42 -5.11 -24.13
CA ASP A 255 6.64 -4.39 -24.52
C ASP A 255 7.29 -3.68 -23.32
N TYR A 256 6.47 -3.08 -22.46
CA TYR A 256 6.91 -2.45 -21.22
C TYR A 256 7.50 -3.49 -20.25
N GLU A 257 6.85 -4.64 -20.06
CA GLU A 257 7.38 -5.72 -19.22
C GLU A 257 8.72 -6.25 -19.75
N GLY A 258 8.88 -6.37 -21.06
CA GLY A 258 10.15 -6.71 -21.71
C GLY A 258 11.23 -5.65 -21.46
N SER A 259 10.89 -4.37 -21.67
CA SER A 259 11.81 -3.24 -21.45
C SER A 259 12.22 -3.10 -19.98
N MET A 260 11.28 -3.31 -19.05
CA MET A 260 11.54 -3.30 -17.61
C MET A 260 12.45 -4.46 -17.20
N ARG A 261 12.30 -5.64 -17.80
CA ARG A 261 13.18 -6.78 -17.54
C ARG A 261 14.63 -6.47 -17.96
N ALA A 262 14.81 -5.95 -19.18
CA ALA A 262 16.14 -5.52 -19.65
C ALA A 262 16.73 -4.41 -18.76
N TYR A 263 15.89 -3.47 -18.30
CA TYR A 263 16.32 -2.42 -17.39
C TYR A 263 16.78 -2.96 -16.03
N HIS A 264 16.05 -3.93 -15.44
CA HIS A 264 16.46 -4.57 -14.18
C HIS A 264 17.74 -5.39 -14.33
N GLU A 265 17.92 -6.08 -15.46
CA GLU A 265 19.15 -6.83 -15.76
C GLU A 265 20.36 -5.89 -15.88
N ALA A 266 20.18 -4.72 -16.51
CA ALA A 266 21.20 -3.69 -16.60
C ALA A 266 21.44 -2.94 -15.28
N HIS A 267 20.51 -2.98 -14.32
CA HIS A 267 20.59 -2.28 -13.03
C HIS A 267 20.21 -3.19 -11.84
N PRO A 268 21.08 -4.16 -11.46
CA PRO A 268 20.77 -5.15 -10.42
C PRO A 268 20.52 -4.57 -9.02
N ASP A 269 20.98 -3.35 -8.75
CA ASP A 269 20.89 -2.67 -7.44
C ASP A 269 19.54 -1.94 -7.24
N VAL A 270 18.69 -1.87 -8.26
CA VAL A 270 17.37 -1.23 -8.18
C VAL A 270 16.31 -2.28 -7.85
N ASN A 271 16.10 -2.53 -6.56
CA ASN A 271 15.04 -3.41 -6.08
C ASN A 271 13.65 -2.77 -6.29
N SER A 272 13.03 -2.97 -7.45
CA SER A 272 11.65 -2.51 -7.71
C SER A 272 10.65 -3.66 -7.62
N ASP A 273 10.12 -3.88 -6.42
CA ASP A 273 8.90 -4.66 -6.18
C ASP A 273 7.64 -3.81 -6.47
N ASP A 274 7.61 -3.14 -7.62
CA ASP A 274 6.46 -2.32 -8.03
C ASP A 274 5.56 -3.23 -8.89
N HIS A 275 4.70 -4.02 -8.24
CA HIS A 275 3.73 -4.88 -8.91
C HIS A 275 2.89 -4.03 -9.89
N ILE A 276 3.11 -4.24 -11.20
CA ILE A 276 2.45 -3.46 -12.25
C ILE A 276 0.96 -3.79 -12.22
N ARG A 277 0.13 -2.81 -11.86
CA ARG A 277 -1.33 -2.96 -11.90
C ARG A 277 -1.77 -3.20 -13.34
N SER A 278 -2.69 -4.15 -13.52
CA SER A 278 -3.36 -4.45 -14.80
C SER A 278 -3.79 -3.17 -15.54
N VAL A 279 -3.42 -3.07 -16.81
CA VAL A 279 -3.77 -1.94 -17.70
C VAL A 279 -5.26 -1.94 -18.07
N LEU A 280 -5.92 -3.10 -17.94
CA LEU A 280 -7.34 -3.28 -18.21
C LEU A 280 -8.19 -3.14 -16.95
N THR A 281 -9.35 -2.50 -17.10
CA THR A 281 -10.44 -2.54 -16.13
C THR A 281 -11.14 -3.90 -16.11
N LYS A 282 -11.95 -4.17 -15.07
CA LYS A 282 -12.71 -5.43 -14.97
C LYS A 282 -13.65 -5.67 -16.16
N ALA A 283 -14.29 -4.61 -16.66
CA ALA A 283 -15.19 -4.70 -17.81
C ALA A 283 -14.43 -4.94 -19.12
N GLU A 284 -13.28 -4.29 -19.32
CA GLU A 284 -12.42 -4.52 -20.50
C GLU A 284 -11.82 -5.92 -20.49
N ARG A 285 -11.40 -6.42 -19.33
CA ARG A 285 -10.95 -7.80 -19.15
C ARG A 285 -12.05 -8.79 -19.50
N GLN A 286 -13.25 -8.60 -18.94
CA GLN A 286 -14.39 -9.46 -19.24
C GLN A 286 -14.78 -9.42 -20.73
N LEU A 287 -14.67 -8.27 -21.39
CA LEU A 287 -14.90 -8.14 -22.82
C LEU A 287 -13.84 -8.91 -23.64
N LYS A 288 -12.57 -8.83 -23.23
CA LYS A 288 -11.46 -9.58 -23.84
C LYS A 288 -11.63 -11.09 -23.63
N ASP A 289 -11.89 -11.53 -22.41
CA ASP A 289 -12.17 -12.92 -22.05
C ASP A 289 -13.31 -13.50 -22.90
N LYS A 290 -14.41 -12.75 -23.06
CA LYS A 290 -15.55 -13.16 -23.89
C LYS A 290 -15.17 -13.32 -25.37
N PHE A 291 -14.31 -12.44 -25.89
CA PHE A 291 -13.86 -12.51 -27.28
C PHE A 291 -12.88 -13.66 -27.52
N ASP A 292 -11.97 -13.90 -26.57
CA ASP A 292 -11.00 -14.99 -26.64
C ASP A 292 -11.66 -16.37 -26.43
N GLY A 293 -12.95 -16.42 -26.07
CA GLY A 293 -13.68 -17.65 -25.80
C GLY A 293 -13.38 -18.25 -24.43
N ARG A 294 -12.80 -17.47 -23.51
CA ARG A 294 -12.55 -17.91 -22.13
C ARG A 294 -13.89 -18.19 -21.44
N PRO A 295 -14.10 -19.41 -20.90
CA PRO A 295 -15.34 -19.76 -20.23
C PRO A 295 -15.62 -18.84 -19.03
N THR A 296 -16.89 -18.51 -18.80
CA THR A 296 -17.30 -17.67 -17.68
C THR A 296 -17.60 -18.52 -16.44
N LYS A 297 -17.00 -18.16 -15.30
CA LYS A 297 -17.23 -18.86 -14.02
C LYS A 297 -18.72 -18.90 -13.67
N PRO A 298 -19.29 -20.09 -13.41
CA PRO A 298 -20.69 -20.21 -13.03
C PRO A 298 -20.92 -19.68 -11.60
N PRO A 299 -22.18 -19.36 -11.26
CA PRO A 299 -22.53 -18.96 -9.89
C PRO A 299 -22.09 -20.00 -8.84
N PRO A 300 -21.66 -19.58 -7.64
CA PRO A 300 -20.96 -20.46 -6.69
C PRO A 300 -21.86 -21.44 -5.93
N ASN A 301 -23.17 -21.22 -5.88
CA ASN A 301 -24.13 -22.07 -5.18
C ASN A 301 -25.52 -22.03 -5.85
N GLY A 302 -26.41 -22.95 -5.47
CA GLY A 302 -27.76 -23.05 -6.02
C GLY A 302 -28.59 -21.75 -5.90
N TYR A 303 -28.48 -21.02 -4.78
CA TYR A 303 -29.16 -19.74 -4.61
C TYR A 303 -28.68 -18.69 -5.63
N SER A 304 -27.36 -18.58 -5.81
CA SER A 304 -26.78 -17.62 -6.75
C SER A 304 -27.13 -17.97 -8.20
N LEU A 305 -27.23 -19.26 -8.51
CA LEU A 305 -27.70 -19.73 -9.81
C LEU A 305 -29.16 -19.33 -10.05
N TYR A 306 -30.03 -19.57 -9.07
CA TYR A 306 -31.42 -19.16 -9.11
C TYR A 306 -31.56 -17.64 -9.29
N CYS A 307 -30.82 -16.83 -8.52
CA CYS A 307 -30.80 -15.38 -8.68
C CYS A 307 -30.37 -14.97 -10.10
N ALA A 308 -29.33 -15.61 -10.66
CA ALA A 308 -28.85 -15.30 -11.99
C ALA A 308 -29.89 -15.61 -13.08
N GLU A 309 -30.59 -16.74 -12.96
CA GLU A 309 -31.65 -17.12 -13.92
C GLU A 309 -32.88 -16.20 -13.80
N LEU A 310 -33.28 -15.84 -12.57
CA LEU A 310 -34.42 -14.95 -12.35
C LEU A 310 -34.15 -13.50 -12.81
N MET A 311 -32.92 -13.01 -12.67
CA MET A 311 -32.52 -11.67 -13.12
C MET A 311 -32.61 -11.48 -14.63
N VAL A 312 -32.50 -12.55 -15.42
CA VAL A 312 -32.63 -12.48 -16.89
C VAL A 312 -34.09 -12.22 -17.31
N ASN A 313 -35.04 -12.74 -16.52
CA ASN A 313 -36.47 -12.69 -16.83
C ASN A 313 -37.18 -11.43 -16.33
N MET A 314 -36.58 -10.71 -15.37
CA MET A 314 -37.08 -9.41 -14.90
C MET A 314 -36.07 -8.32 -15.29
N LYS A 315 -36.21 -7.71 -16.46
CA LYS A 315 -35.29 -6.65 -16.91
C LYS A 315 -35.74 -5.24 -16.50
N ASP A 316 -37.04 -5.06 -16.28
CA ASP A 316 -37.67 -3.76 -16.00
C ASP A 316 -37.68 -3.41 -14.50
N VAL A 317 -37.30 -4.35 -13.64
CA VAL A 317 -37.25 -4.16 -12.19
C VAL A 317 -35.83 -3.74 -11.76
N PRO A 318 -35.65 -2.71 -10.93
CA PRO A 318 -34.34 -2.28 -10.42
C PRO A 318 -33.54 -3.43 -9.80
N SER A 319 -32.21 -3.46 -10.02
CA SER A 319 -31.36 -4.59 -9.59
C SER A 319 -31.42 -4.88 -8.08
N THR A 320 -31.62 -3.84 -7.26
CA THR A 320 -31.77 -3.95 -5.81
C THR A 320 -33.07 -4.68 -5.45
N GLU A 321 -34.18 -4.32 -6.10
CA GLU A 321 -35.49 -4.96 -5.92
C GLU A 321 -35.49 -6.40 -6.44
N ARG A 322 -34.83 -6.65 -7.58
CA ARG A 322 -34.65 -8.02 -8.11
C ARG A 322 -33.96 -8.94 -7.09
N MET A 323 -32.95 -8.44 -6.40
CA MET A 323 -32.26 -9.22 -5.37
C MET A 323 -33.16 -9.52 -4.16
N VAL A 324 -34.00 -8.56 -3.74
CA VAL A 324 -34.97 -8.74 -2.66
C VAL A 324 -36.01 -9.80 -3.04
N LEU A 325 -36.53 -9.75 -4.27
CA LEU A 325 -37.45 -10.74 -4.82
C LEU A 325 -36.83 -12.14 -4.86
N CYS A 326 -35.59 -12.27 -5.34
CA CYS A 326 -34.87 -13.55 -5.35
C CYS A 326 -34.77 -14.13 -3.93
N SER A 327 -34.43 -13.32 -2.93
CA SER A 327 -34.33 -13.78 -1.54
C SER A 327 -35.68 -14.23 -0.97
N LYS A 328 -36.75 -13.48 -1.25
CA LYS A 328 -38.11 -13.82 -0.80
C LYS A 328 -38.60 -15.14 -1.42
N GLN A 329 -38.47 -15.29 -2.74
CA GLN A 329 -38.90 -16.50 -3.43
C GLN A 329 -38.05 -17.71 -3.03
N TRP A 330 -36.72 -17.56 -2.89
CA TRP A 330 -35.86 -18.64 -2.41
C TRP A 330 -36.24 -19.12 -1.00
N LYS A 331 -36.66 -18.22 -0.10
CA LYS A 331 -37.14 -18.61 1.23
C LYS A 331 -38.41 -19.45 1.15
N MET A 332 -39.33 -19.10 0.25
CA MET A 332 -40.62 -19.78 0.07
C MET A 332 -40.51 -21.09 -0.73
N MET A 333 -39.40 -21.32 -1.45
CA MET A 333 -39.17 -22.56 -2.19
C MET A 333 -38.99 -23.78 -1.29
N THR A 334 -39.46 -24.92 -1.79
CA THR A 334 -39.29 -26.23 -1.16
C THR A 334 -37.83 -26.67 -1.16
N GLN A 335 -37.46 -27.58 -0.26
CA GLN A 335 -36.10 -28.12 -0.22
C GLN A 335 -35.75 -28.88 -1.52
N LYS A 336 -36.72 -29.62 -2.08
CA LYS A 336 -36.57 -30.34 -3.35
C LYS A 336 -36.19 -29.40 -4.51
N GLU A 337 -36.83 -28.24 -4.60
CA GLU A 337 -36.48 -27.24 -5.63
C GLU A 337 -35.10 -26.63 -5.39
N LYS A 338 -34.76 -26.32 -4.14
CA LYS A 338 -33.42 -25.82 -3.76
C LYS A 338 -32.32 -26.83 -4.13
N ASP A 339 -32.56 -28.11 -3.90
CA ASP A 339 -31.63 -29.20 -4.24
C ASP A 339 -31.48 -29.34 -5.76
N MET A 340 -32.55 -29.13 -6.54
CA MET A 340 -32.45 -29.09 -8.01
C MET A 340 -31.52 -27.96 -8.49
N PHE A 341 -31.65 -26.76 -7.93
CA PHE A 341 -30.74 -25.65 -8.27
C PHE A 341 -29.31 -25.91 -7.82
N GLN A 342 -29.11 -26.55 -6.66
CA GLN A 342 -27.78 -26.95 -6.19
C GLN A 342 -27.14 -27.97 -7.16
N LYS A 343 -27.89 -29.00 -7.58
CA LYS A 343 -27.43 -30.00 -8.54
C LYS A 343 -27.10 -29.39 -9.91
N ARG A 344 -27.93 -28.46 -10.41
CA ARG A 344 -27.64 -27.70 -11.65
C ARG A 344 -26.40 -26.82 -11.52
N CYS A 345 -26.19 -26.20 -10.36
CA CYS A 345 -25.00 -25.41 -10.08
C CYS A 345 -23.73 -26.28 -10.15
N GLU A 346 -23.76 -27.46 -9.53
CA GLU A 346 -22.66 -28.42 -9.59
C GLU A 346 -22.40 -28.93 -11.01
N GLN A 347 -23.45 -29.19 -11.78
CA GLN A 347 -23.32 -29.57 -13.19
C GLN A 347 -22.69 -28.45 -14.03
N LYS A 348 -23.12 -27.19 -13.85
CA LYS A 348 -22.52 -26.03 -14.53
C LYS A 348 -21.05 -25.81 -14.12
N LYS A 349 -20.67 -26.10 -12.88
CA LYS A 349 -19.26 -26.09 -12.44
C LYS A 349 -18.43 -27.13 -13.17
N LYS A 350 -18.90 -28.39 -13.22
CA LYS A 350 -18.22 -29.45 -13.95
C LYS A 350 -18.07 -29.11 -15.44
N GLN A 351 -19.11 -28.55 -16.06
CA GLN A 351 -19.05 -28.11 -17.45
C GLN A 351 -18.02 -26.98 -17.63
N TYR A 352 -18.00 -26.00 -16.73
CA TYR A 352 -17.00 -24.93 -16.75
C TYR A 352 -15.58 -25.47 -16.62
N ASP A 353 -15.33 -26.45 -15.75
CA ASP A 353 -13.99 -27.04 -15.58
C ASP A 353 -13.52 -27.73 -16.87
N ILE A 354 -14.42 -28.46 -17.56
CA ILE A 354 -14.16 -29.08 -18.86
C ILE A 354 -13.89 -28.02 -19.94
N ASP A 355 -14.74 -27.00 -20.04
CA ASP A 355 -14.60 -25.95 -21.04
C ASP A 355 -13.33 -25.13 -20.79
N LEU A 356 -12.98 -24.88 -19.52
CA LEU A 356 -11.76 -24.17 -19.13
C LEU A 356 -10.53 -24.97 -19.51
N GLN A 357 -10.54 -26.29 -19.27
CA GLN A 357 -9.46 -27.16 -19.68
C GLN A 357 -9.28 -27.15 -21.21
N ARG A 358 -10.36 -27.28 -21.99
CA ARG A 358 -10.30 -27.19 -23.45
C ARG A 358 -9.75 -25.85 -23.94
N PHE A 359 -10.11 -24.76 -23.26
CA PHE A 359 -9.57 -23.43 -23.54
C PHE A 359 -8.08 -23.34 -23.22
N LEU A 360 -7.62 -23.91 -22.10
CA LEU A 360 -6.20 -23.93 -21.76
C LEU A 360 -5.38 -24.76 -22.77
N GLU A 361 -5.94 -25.86 -23.27
CA GLU A 361 -5.33 -26.71 -24.30
C GLU A 361 -5.24 -26.01 -25.67
N SER A 362 -6.15 -25.08 -25.98
CA SER A 362 -6.11 -24.31 -27.24
C SER A 362 -5.16 -23.11 -27.21
N LEU A 363 -4.67 -22.72 -26.03
CA LEU A 363 -3.74 -21.61 -25.87
C LEU A 363 -2.26 -22.05 -26.01
N PRO A 364 -1.38 -21.17 -26.56
CA PRO A 364 0.07 -21.35 -26.50
C PRO A 364 0.57 -21.48 -25.06
N ASP A 365 1.69 -22.19 -24.86
CA ASP A 365 2.19 -22.54 -23.52
C ASP A 365 2.43 -21.32 -22.61
N GLU A 366 3.02 -20.24 -23.16
CA GLU A 366 3.23 -18.97 -22.41
C GLU A 366 1.92 -18.33 -21.92
N GLU A 367 0.87 -18.40 -22.74
CA GLU A 367 -0.44 -17.83 -22.42
C GLU A 367 -1.20 -18.76 -21.46
N ARG A 368 -1.03 -20.08 -21.60
CA ARG A 368 -1.59 -21.09 -20.69
C ARG A 368 -1.08 -20.89 -19.27
N ASP A 369 0.23 -20.72 -19.09
CA ASP A 369 0.84 -20.46 -17.78
C ASP A 369 0.38 -19.15 -17.17
N ARG A 370 0.20 -18.10 -17.99
CA ARG A 370 -0.37 -16.83 -17.52
C ARG A 370 -1.80 -16.99 -17.03
N VAL A 371 -2.66 -17.65 -17.81
CA VAL A 371 -4.07 -17.88 -17.43
C VAL A 371 -4.17 -18.75 -16.17
N LEU A 372 -3.33 -19.79 -16.04
CA LEU A 372 -3.24 -20.63 -14.83
C LEU A 372 -2.80 -19.82 -13.60
N GLY A 373 -1.84 -18.90 -13.77
CA GLY A 373 -1.42 -17.95 -12.73
C GLY A 373 -2.54 -17.01 -12.29
N GLU A 374 -3.30 -16.46 -13.24
CA GLU A 374 -4.47 -15.61 -12.95
C GLU A 374 -5.58 -16.38 -12.22
N GLU A 375 -5.86 -17.63 -12.62
CA GLU A 375 -6.87 -18.48 -11.97
C GLU A 375 -6.52 -18.81 -10.53
N LYS A 376 -5.24 -19.07 -10.23
CA LYS A 376 -4.75 -19.29 -8.85
C LYS A 376 -4.85 -18.04 -7.97
N MET A 377 -4.67 -16.84 -8.54
CA MET A 377 -4.79 -15.56 -7.83
C MET A 377 -6.25 -15.10 -7.65
N GLY A 378 -7.15 -15.46 -8.57
CA GLY A 378 -8.57 -15.07 -8.55
C GLY A 378 -9.42 -15.70 -7.45
N GLY A 379 -8.88 -16.65 -6.67
CA GLY A 379 -9.53 -17.26 -5.51
C GLY A 379 -9.47 -16.40 -4.22
N ALA A 380 -8.55 -15.43 -4.15
CA ALA A 380 -8.52 -14.45 -3.08
C ALA A 380 -9.44 -13.28 -3.45
N LYS A 381 -10.51 -13.03 -2.68
CA LYS A 381 -11.40 -11.88 -2.87
C LYS A 381 -10.57 -10.59 -2.97
N VAL A 382 -10.46 -10.04 -4.17
CA VAL A 382 -9.96 -8.67 -4.39
C VAL A 382 -11.06 -7.72 -3.90
N THR A 383 -10.97 -7.30 -2.64
CA THR A 383 -11.70 -6.13 -2.16
C THR A 383 -11.07 -4.90 -2.81
N VAL A 384 -11.79 -4.29 -3.75
CA VAL A 384 -11.49 -2.96 -4.26
C VAL A 384 -11.62 -1.98 -3.10
N ALA A 385 -10.49 -1.58 -2.54
CA ALA A 385 -10.42 -0.49 -1.57
C ALA A 385 -10.42 0.83 -2.33
N SER A 386 -11.52 1.57 -2.22
CA SER A 386 -11.60 2.99 -2.49
C SER A 386 -10.56 3.71 -1.62
N SER A 387 -9.75 4.59 -2.23
CA SER A 387 -8.73 5.40 -1.54
C SER A 387 -9.31 6.16 -0.35
N PRO A 388 -8.55 6.22 0.75
CA PRO A 388 -8.39 7.46 1.49
C PRO A 388 -6.92 7.87 1.58
N HIS A 389 -6.71 9.17 1.53
CA HIS A 389 -5.45 9.84 1.74
C HIS A 389 -4.83 9.54 3.13
N ARG A 390 -3.49 9.57 3.15
CA ARG A 390 -2.60 10.14 4.21
C ARG A 390 -2.41 9.33 5.52
N ALA A 391 -1.22 8.75 5.69
CA ALA A 391 -0.34 8.81 6.89
C ALA A 391 0.80 7.77 6.76
N LYS A 392 2.08 8.20 6.76
CA LYS A 392 3.02 8.29 7.90
C LYS A 392 3.53 6.92 8.40
N SER A 393 4.80 6.67 8.08
CA SER A 393 5.66 5.60 8.60
C SER A 393 6.09 5.87 10.05
N PRO A 394 6.22 4.84 10.91
CA PRO A 394 7.01 4.89 12.14
C PRO A 394 8.40 4.24 11.93
N SER A 395 9.43 4.88 12.48
CA SER A 395 10.79 4.36 12.62
C SER A 395 10.99 3.83 14.05
N VAL A 396 11.62 2.67 14.15
CA VAL A 396 12.00 1.96 15.38
C VAL A 396 13.47 2.29 15.68
N LYS A 397 13.73 2.66 16.94
CA LYS A 397 15.07 2.79 17.52
C LYS A 397 15.51 1.44 18.09
N GLU A 398 16.76 1.06 17.84
CA GLU A 398 17.47 0.05 18.62
C GLU A 398 18.68 0.72 19.32
N ARG A 399 18.94 0.27 20.55
CA ARG A 399 19.86 0.86 21.52
C ARG A 399 21.00 -0.14 21.75
N THR A 400 22.22 0.25 21.39
CA THR A 400 23.46 -0.50 21.68
C THR A 400 23.99 -0.10 23.05
N ARG A 401 24.51 -1.08 23.81
CA ARG A 401 25.28 -0.89 25.06
C ARG A 401 26.77 -1.13 24.75
N GLU A 402 27.62 -0.27 25.29
CA GLU A 402 29.09 -0.30 25.23
C GLU A 402 29.70 -1.38 26.15
N VAL A 403 30.88 -1.88 25.77
CA VAL A 403 31.92 -2.44 26.66
C VAL A 403 33.29 -2.08 26.06
N GLU A 404 34.20 -1.57 26.91
CA GLU A 404 35.60 -1.16 26.66
C GLU A 404 36.61 -2.32 26.97
N PRO A 405 37.95 -2.20 26.83
CA PRO A 405 38.73 -2.86 25.77
C PRO A 405 39.75 -3.94 26.22
N GLU A 406 40.46 -4.45 25.20
CA GLU A 406 41.35 -5.63 25.03
C GLU A 406 42.43 -6.02 26.08
N GLN A 407 42.81 -7.31 26.02
CA GLN A 407 44.21 -7.76 26.15
C GLN A 407 44.49 -9.04 25.32
N TRP A 408 45.72 -9.12 24.76
CA TRP A 408 46.17 -9.91 23.61
C TRP A 408 47.06 -11.11 24.02
N VAL A 409 46.88 -12.31 23.44
CA VAL A 409 47.92 -13.39 23.35
C VAL A 409 47.67 -14.35 22.15
N PRO A 410 48.68 -14.73 21.31
CA PRO A 410 48.59 -15.76 20.25
C PRO A 410 49.40 -17.05 20.57
N PRO A 411 49.51 -18.08 19.69
CA PRO A 411 48.50 -18.87 18.98
C PRO A 411 48.64 -20.42 19.22
N GLY A 412 47.60 -21.21 18.90
CA GLY A 412 47.61 -22.70 18.94
C GLY A 412 46.62 -23.35 17.94
N PRO A 413 46.78 -24.65 17.60
CA PRO A 413 46.59 -25.20 16.23
C PRO A 413 45.14 -25.61 15.84
N PRO A 414 44.89 -25.93 14.55
CA PRO A 414 43.60 -25.73 13.90
C PRO A 414 42.68 -26.95 13.95
N LYS A 415 41.37 -26.73 14.14
CA LYS A 415 40.33 -27.72 13.78
C LYS A 415 39.09 -27.07 13.18
N ASP A 416 38.96 -27.33 11.89
CA ASP A 416 37.77 -27.50 11.06
C ASP A 416 36.61 -26.51 11.13
N ARG A 417 36.54 -25.72 10.05
CA ARG A 417 35.35 -25.06 9.53
C ARG A 417 34.16 -26.03 9.51
N ARG A 418 33.04 -25.61 10.12
CA ARG A 418 31.72 -26.14 9.78
C ARG A 418 30.83 -24.97 9.35
N ASP A 419 30.36 -25.07 8.11
CA ASP A 419 29.61 -24.07 7.36
C ASP A 419 28.46 -23.41 8.12
N ALA A 420 28.48 -22.08 8.12
CA ALA A 420 27.39 -21.24 8.59
C ALA A 420 26.17 -21.36 7.66
N LYS A 421 25.18 -22.15 8.06
CA LYS A 421 23.88 -22.22 7.42
C LYS A 421 23.06 -20.97 7.79
N LYS A 422 22.87 -20.05 6.83
CA LYS A 422 21.99 -18.87 6.94
C LYS A 422 20.65 -19.22 7.58
N THR A 423 20.39 -18.73 8.79
CA THR A 423 19.08 -18.82 9.46
C THR A 423 18.15 -17.74 8.91
N VAL A 424 16.97 -18.16 8.42
CA VAL A 424 15.91 -17.27 7.93
C VAL A 424 15.28 -16.54 9.12
N LYS A 425 15.31 -15.19 9.15
CA LYS A 425 14.64 -14.39 10.19
C LYS A 425 13.11 -14.53 10.05
N LEU A 426 12.43 -14.97 11.12
CA LEU A 426 10.97 -15.11 11.18
C LEU A 426 10.28 -13.74 11.37
N PRO A 427 9.09 -13.51 10.77
CA PRO A 427 8.31 -12.28 10.98
C PRO A 427 7.87 -12.06 12.44
N GLU A 428 7.80 -10.81 12.90
CA GLU A 428 7.34 -10.44 14.26
C GLU A 428 5.86 -10.80 14.48
N THR A 429 5.57 -11.45 15.61
CA THR A 429 4.21 -11.84 16.02
C THR A 429 3.25 -10.66 16.10
N PRO A 430 1.97 -10.84 15.72
CA PRO A 430 1.00 -9.75 15.66
C PRO A 430 0.65 -9.22 17.06
N LYS A 431 0.49 -7.90 17.18
CA LYS A 431 0.17 -7.22 18.44
C LYS A 431 -1.33 -7.10 18.66
N THR A 432 -1.77 -7.29 19.90
CA THR A 432 -3.16 -7.11 20.32
C THR A 432 -3.55 -5.62 20.35
N ALA A 433 -4.86 -5.33 20.33
CA ALA A 433 -5.36 -3.96 20.39
C ALA A 433 -4.88 -3.20 21.65
N GLU A 434 -4.76 -3.92 22.77
CA GLU A 434 -4.24 -3.38 24.02
C GLU A 434 -2.76 -3.02 23.90
N GLU A 435 -1.92 -3.93 23.39
CA GLU A 435 -0.49 -3.69 23.21
C GLU A 435 -0.21 -2.54 22.22
N MET A 436 -1.01 -2.41 21.16
CA MET A 436 -0.89 -1.31 20.22
C MET A 436 -1.22 0.04 20.84
N TRP A 437 -2.26 0.10 21.69
CA TRP A 437 -2.59 1.29 22.44
C TRP A 437 -1.51 1.58 23.49
N GLN A 438 -1.08 0.58 24.24
CA GLN A 438 -0.03 0.70 25.25
C GLN A 438 1.25 1.26 24.65
N HIS A 439 1.73 0.73 23.52
CA HIS A 439 2.90 1.26 22.80
C HIS A 439 2.76 2.70 22.35
N SER A 440 1.53 3.17 22.08
CA SER A 440 1.30 4.55 21.65
C SER A 440 1.37 5.57 22.80
N VAL A 441 1.07 5.13 24.03
CA VAL A 441 0.99 6.01 25.22
C VAL A 441 2.11 5.74 26.24
N ILE A 442 2.93 4.70 26.03
CA ILE A 442 3.98 4.30 26.98
C ILE A 442 4.98 5.43 27.27
N GLY A 443 5.27 6.30 26.31
CA GLY A 443 6.14 7.46 26.52
C GLY A 443 5.56 8.47 27.53
N ASP A 444 4.27 8.79 27.40
CA ASP A 444 3.58 9.74 28.26
C ASP A 444 3.41 9.18 29.68
N TYR A 445 3.10 7.89 29.80
CA TYR A 445 2.98 7.22 31.09
C TYR A 445 4.35 7.04 31.77
N LEU A 446 5.42 6.73 31.04
CA LEU A 446 6.77 6.69 31.61
C LEU A 446 7.22 8.07 32.11
N ALA A 447 6.89 9.15 31.39
CA ALA A 447 7.16 10.52 31.85
C ALA A 447 6.34 10.85 33.12
N LYS A 448 5.07 10.46 33.17
CA LYS A 448 4.18 10.68 34.33
C LYS A 448 4.63 9.96 35.60
N TYR A 449 5.23 8.77 35.46
CA TYR A 449 5.68 7.94 36.59
C TYR A 449 7.20 7.97 36.81
N ARG A 450 7.91 9.02 36.37
CA ARG A 450 9.37 9.19 36.56
C ARG A 450 10.19 7.96 36.10
N SER A 451 9.83 7.39 34.95
CA SER A 451 10.42 6.18 34.37
C SER A 451 10.19 4.87 35.14
N ASP A 452 9.29 4.85 36.12
CA ASP A 452 8.84 3.61 36.78
C ASP A 452 7.94 2.80 35.83
N ARG A 453 8.56 1.82 35.16
CA ARG A 453 7.92 1.01 34.12
C ARG A 453 6.78 0.15 34.65
N ARG A 454 6.86 -0.33 35.90
CA ARG A 454 5.80 -1.16 36.48
C ARG A 454 4.57 -0.33 36.82
N LYS A 455 4.75 0.85 37.44
CA LYS A 455 3.62 1.73 37.75
C LYS A 455 2.96 2.30 36.49
N ALA A 456 3.76 2.63 35.47
CA ALA A 456 3.25 3.04 34.17
C ALA A 456 2.38 1.94 33.53
N GLN A 457 2.84 0.69 33.56
CA GLN A 457 2.12 -0.44 32.96
C GLN A 457 0.79 -0.74 33.68
N VAL A 458 0.79 -0.77 35.02
CA VAL A 458 -0.45 -0.97 35.81
C VAL A 458 -1.46 0.15 35.54
N ALA A 459 -1.00 1.41 35.46
CA ALA A 459 -1.85 2.55 35.16
C ALA A 459 -2.41 2.51 33.72
N MET A 460 -1.64 1.98 32.77
CA MET A 460 -2.08 1.78 31.39
C MET A 460 -3.14 0.68 31.32
N GLU A 461 -2.92 -0.48 31.95
CA GLU A 461 -3.93 -1.55 32.00
C GLU A 461 -5.25 -1.10 32.65
N ALA A 462 -5.18 -0.31 33.72
CA ALA A 462 -6.35 0.27 34.36
C ALA A 462 -7.12 1.23 33.41
N ALA A 463 -6.40 2.09 32.70
CA ALA A 463 -6.99 3.01 31.73
C ALA A 463 -7.56 2.28 30.50
N TRP A 464 -6.96 1.19 30.05
CA TRP A 464 -7.52 0.35 29.00
C TRP A 464 -8.81 -0.35 29.45
N LYS A 465 -8.86 -0.82 30.70
CA LYS A 465 -10.06 -1.46 31.25
C LYS A 465 -11.23 -0.48 31.39
N SER A 466 -10.97 0.77 31.78
CA SER A 466 -11.98 1.82 31.93
C SER A 466 -12.39 2.50 30.61
N MET A 467 -11.63 2.31 29.54
CA MET A 467 -11.89 2.91 28.22
C MET A 467 -13.16 2.38 27.57
N GLU A 468 -13.93 3.29 26.95
CA GLU A 468 -15.20 2.94 26.32
C GLU A 468 -15.01 2.12 25.04
N LYS A 469 -16.01 1.32 24.67
CA LYS A 469 -15.97 0.51 23.43
C LYS A 469 -15.67 1.35 22.20
N LYS A 470 -16.19 2.58 22.12
CA LYS A 470 -15.98 3.50 20.98
C LYS A 470 -14.52 3.95 20.83
N GLU A 471 -13.81 4.07 21.94
CA GLU A 471 -12.39 4.47 22.00
C GLU A 471 -11.44 3.31 21.73
N LYS A 472 -11.90 2.06 21.93
CA LYS A 472 -11.17 0.82 21.60
C LYS A 472 -11.21 0.48 20.11
N ILE A 473 -12.24 0.93 19.38
CA ILE A 473 -12.45 0.61 17.94
C ILE A 473 -11.21 0.92 17.07
N PRO A 474 -10.55 2.08 17.17
CA PRO A 474 -9.37 2.38 16.37
C PRO A 474 -8.23 1.38 16.59
N TRP A 475 -8.01 0.96 17.84
CA TRP A 475 -6.95 0.03 18.22
C TRP A 475 -7.25 -1.41 17.79
N ILE A 476 -8.53 -1.81 17.86
CA ILE A 476 -9.01 -3.10 17.33
C ILE A 476 -8.81 -3.16 15.81
N LYS A 477 -9.13 -2.07 15.09
CA LYS A 477 -8.87 -1.98 13.64
C LYS A 477 -7.38 -2.07 13.32
N LYS A 478 -6.54 -1.39 14.09
CA LYS A 478 -5.08 -1.39 13.92
C LYS A 478 -4.48 -2.77 14.21
N ALA A 479 -4.96 -3.48 15.22
CA ALA A 479 -4.53 -4.85 15.53
C ALA A 479 -4.98 -5.85 14.45
N ALA A 480 -6.18 -5.67 13.89
CA ALA A 480 -6.63 -6.47 12.75
C ALA A 480 -5.81 -6.22 11.47
N GLU A 481 -5.25 -5.02 11.30
CA GLU A 481 -4.34 -4.70 10.21
C GLU A 481 -2.93 -5.28 10.45
N ASP A 482 -2.43 -5.24 11.68
CA ASP A 482 -1.18 -5.88 12.09
C ASP A 482 -1.23 -7.41 11.93
N GLN A 483 -2.38 -8.02 12.24
CA GLN A 483 -2.67 -9.42 11.98
C GLN A 483 -2.58 -9.75 10.49
N LYS A 484 -3.11 -8.89 9.61
CA LYS A 484 -3.00 -9.06 8.15
C LYS A 484 -1.55 -8.89 7.66
N ARG A 485 -0.79 -7.94 8.22
CA ARG A 485 0.64 -7.79 7.93
C ARG A 485 1.38 -9.09 8.25
N TYR A 486 1.14 -9.64 9.45
CA TYR A 486 1.76 -10.89 9.88
C TYR A 486 1.39 -12.06 8.95
N GLU A 487 0.10 -12.21 8.60
CA GLU A 487 -0.35 -13.26 7.68
C GLU A 487 0.31 -13.14 6.30
N VAL A 488 0.45 -11.92 5.76
CA VAL A 488 1.12 -11.69 4.46
C VAL A 488 2.63 -11.97 4.54
N GLN A 489 3.31 -11.53 5.59
CA GLN A 489 4.75 -11.74 5.77
C GLN A 489 5.09 -13.19 6.13
N TYR A 490 4.21 -13.88 6.84
CA TYR A 490 4.38 -15.27 7.22
C TYR A 490 3.99 -16.23 6.10
N ARG A 491 3.22 -15.81 5.08
CA ARG A 491 2.78 -16.65 3.96
C ARG A 491 3.94 -17.31 3.19
N PRO A 492 5.01 -16.59 2.77
CA PRO A 492 6.12 -17.23 2.04
C PRO A 492 6.95 -18.14 2.96
N VAL A 493 7.07 -17.79 4.24
CA VAL A 493 7.77 -18.60 5.25
C VAL A 493 6.99 -19.89 5.55
N ARG A 494 5.66 -19.80 5.62
CA ARG A 494 4.74 -20.93 5.75
C ARG A 494 4.80 -21.83 4.52
N GLU A 495 4.80 -21.27 3.31
CA GLU A 495 4.95 -22.05 2.07
C GLU A 495 6.33 -22.73 2.00
N LEU A 496 7.41 -22.06 2.41
CA LEU A 496 8.76 -22.66 2.50
C LEU A 496 8.86 -23.75 3.59
N LEU A 497 8.16 -23.59 4.72
CA LEU A 497 8.07 -24.61 5.77
C LEU A 497 7.17 -25.78 5.35
N GLU A 498 6.07 -25.54 4.62
CA GLU A 498 5.19 -26.56 4.04
C GLU A 498 5.84 -27.31 2.87
N MET A 499 6.78 -26.69 2.14
CA MET A 499 7.60 -27.37 1.12
C MET A 499 8.73 -28.23 1.72
N ARG A 500 9.15 -27.93 2.96
CA ARG A 500 10.20 -28.68 3.68
C ARG A 500 9.65 -29.70 4.68
N ALA A 501 8.38 -29.60 5.05
CA ALA A 501 7.68 -30.57 5.88
C ALA A 501 6.86 -31.53 5.01
N PRO A 502 6.91 -32.85 5.23
CA PRO A 502 5.96 -33.75 4.58
C PRO A 502 4.53 -33.37 5.00
N ALA A 503 3.65 -33.27 4.01
CA ALA A 503 2.32 -32.71 4.12
C ALA A 503 1.48 -33.29 5.27
N THR A 504 1.21 -32.49 6.30
CA THR A 504 0.13 -32.74 7.27
C THR A 504 -0.96 -31.71 7.07
N GLY A 505 -2.04 -32.10 6.37
CA GLY A 505 -3.16 -31.20 6.13
C GLY A 505 -4.30 -31.73 5.26
N GLN A 506 -4.13 -32.87 4.58
CA GLN A 506 -5.29 -33.65 4.16
C GLN A 506 -5.81 -34.41 5.39
N ARG A 507 -7.15 -34.49 5.53
CA ARG A 507 -7.79 -35.33 6.55
C ARG A 507 -7.06 -36.67 6.56
N LYS A 508 -6.47 -37.03 7.71
CA LYS A 508 -5.76 -38.31 7.88
C LYS A 508 -6.60 -39.41 7.22
N PRO A 509 -6.03 -40.26 6.35
CA PRO A 509 -6.63 -41.56 6.10
C PRO A 509 -6.84 -42.18 7.47
N LYS A 510 -8.09 -42.46 7.85
CA LYS A 510 -8.35 -43.24 9.05
C LYS A 510 -7.69 -44.58 8.79
N PHE A 511 -6.58 -44.85 9.46
CA PHE A 511 -6.05 -46.20 9.48
C PHE A 511 -7.10 -47.08 10.15
N ASP A 512 -7.41 -48.20 9.52
CA ASP A 512 -8.40 -49.14 10.05
C ASP A 512 -7.97 -49.59 11.45
N GLY A 513 -8.84 -49.37 12.44
CA GLY A 513 -8.56 -49.68 13.85
C GLY A 513 -7.80 -48.63 14.67
N GLU A 514 -7.51 -47.40 14.19
CA GLU A 514 -6.94 -46.33 15.03
C GLU A 514 -7.92 -45.96 16.17
N PRO A 515 -7.53 -46.08 17.46
CA PRO A 515 -8.40 -45.76 18.58
C PRO A 515 -8.93 -44.31 18.53
N LYS A 516 -10.18 -44.09 18.94
CA LYS A 516 -10.79 -42.75 18.95
C LYS A 516 -10.38 -41.98 20.20
N LYS A 517 -10.01 -40.71 20.02
CA LYS A 517 -9.62 -39.84 21.14
C LYS A 517 -10.79 -39.63 22.11
N PRO A 518 -10.60 -39.84 23.42
CA PRO A 518 -11.61 -39.58 24.43
C PRO A 518 -11.77 -38.06 24.65
N PRO A 519 -12.88 -37.62 25.26
CA PRO A 519 -13.08 -36.22 25.62
C PRO A 519 -11.98 -35.66 26.51
N VAL A 520 -11.69 -34.36 26.37
CA VAL A 520 -10.57 -33.70 27.08
C VAL A 520 -11.00 -32.94 28.33
N SER A 521 -12.29 -32.95 28.66
CA SER A 521 -12.85 -32.25 29.81
C SER A 521 -14.10 -32.96 30.34
N GLY A 522 -14.32 -32.90 31.66
CA GLY A 522 -15.53 -33.46 32.28
C GLY A 522 -16.81 -32.86 31.70
N TYR A 523 -16.77 -31.59 31.25
CA TYR A 523 -17.89 -30.97 30.54
C TYR A 523 -18.16 -31.64 29.19
N GLN A 524 -17.11 -32.03 28.46
CA GLN A 524 -17.26 -32.69 27.17
C GLN A 524 -17.81 -34.11 27.33
N MET A 525 -17.37 -34.87 28.35
CA MET A 525 -17.97 -36.16 28.69
C MET A 525 -19.45 -36.03 28.99
N PHE A 526 -19.82 -35.11 29.88
CA PHE A 526 -21.20 -34.83 30.23
C PHE A 526 -22.05 -34.41 29.02
N SER A 527 -21.48 -33.57 28.14
CA SER A 527 -22.17 -33.16 26.91
C SER A 527 -22.36 -34.33 25.94
N GLN A 528 -21.38 -35.22 25.82
CA GLN A 528 -21.45 -36.38 24.95
C GLN A 528 -22.49 -37.38 25.46
N GLU A 529 -22.54 -37.63 26.76
CA GLU A 529 -23.55 -38.48 27.40
C GLU A 529 -24.97 -37.94 27.14
N LEU A 530 -25.22 -36.66 27.42
CA LEU A 530 -26.54 -36.06 27.17
C LEU A 530 -26.93 -35.97 25.70
N LEU A 531 -25.97 -35.90 24.79
CA LEU A 531 -26.23 -35.95 23.35
C LEU A 531 -26.46 -37.38 22.84
N THR A 532 -25.93 -38.39 23.52
CA THR A 532 -26.04 -39.80 23.14
C THR A 532 -27.26 -40.48 23.75
N ASN A 533 -27.68 -40.06 24.96
CA ASN A 533 -28.84 -40.60 25.68
C ASN A 533 -30.19 -40.19 25.05
N GLY A 534 -30.18 -39.33 24.02
CA GLY A 534 -31.36 -39.00 23.20
C GLY A 534 -32.41 -38.09 23.84
N GLU A 535 -32.28 -37.77 25.14
CA GLU A 535 -33.22 -36.93 25.89
C GLU A 535 -33.46 -35.54 25.28
N LEU A 536 -32.48 -35.00 24.55
CA LEU A 536 -32.52 -33.64 23.99
C LEU A 536 -32.78 -33.60 22.48
N ASN A 537 -33.12 -34.72 21.84
CA ASN A 537 -33.25 -34.82 20.38
C ASN A 537 -34.36 -33.97 19.75
N HIS A 538 -35.29 -33.44 20.56
CA HIS A 538 -36.34 -32.52 20.10
C HIS A 538 -35.87 -31.07 19.94
N PHE A 539 -34.66 -30.74 20.40
CA PHE A 539 -34.04 -29.42 20.25
C PHE A 539 -32.99 -29.40 19.12
N SER A 540 -32.83 -28.25 18.46
CA SER A 540 -31.74 -28.06 17.49
C SER A 540 -30.38 -28.20 18.17
N LEU A 541 -29.31 -28.56 17.43
CA LEU A 541 -27.97 -28.76 18.02
C LEU A 541 -27.50 -27.53 18.83
N LYS A 542 -27.85 -26.32 18.40
CA LYS A 542 -27.52 -25.08 19.11
C LYS A 542 -28.27 -24.96 20.44
N GLU A 543 -29.55 -25.34 20.47
CA GLU A 543 -30.37 -25.34 21.69
C GLU A 543 -29.96 -26.46 22.65
N ARG A 544 -29.61 -27.64 22.12
CA ARG A 544 -29.04 -28.74 22.92
C ARG A 544 -27.78 -28.30 23.67
N MET A 545 -26.86 -27.62 22.99
CA MET A 545 -25.62 -27.12 23.62
C MET A 545 -25.89 -26.07 24.70
N VAL A 546 -26.91 -25.22 24.53
CA VAL A 546 -27.32 -24.23 25.55
C VAL A 546 -27.90 -24.93 26.78
N GLU A 547 -28.76 -25.93 26.58
CA GLU A 547 -29.39 -26.68 27.67
C GLU A 547 -28.38 -27.54 28.45
N ILE A 548 -27.46 -28.19 27.75
CA ILE A 548 -26.34 -28.94 28.35
C ILE A 548 -25.48 -27.99 29.20
N GLY A 549 -25.17 -26.79 28.70
CA GLY A 549 -24.44 -25.78 29.46
C GLY A 549 -25.16 -25.37 30.76
N LYS A 550 -26.48 -25.19 30.72
CA LYS A 550 -27.29 -24.89 31.92
C LYS A 550 -27.29 -26.05 32.92
N ARG A 551 -27.46 -27.29 32.45
CA ARG A 551 -27.45 -28.47 33.31
C ARG A 551 -26.08 -28.70 33.95
N TRP A 552 -24.99 -28.47 33.21
CA TRP A 552 -23.63 -28.55 33.75
C TRP A 552 -23.37 -27.56 34.88
N GLN A 553 -23.86 -26.32 34.74
CA GLN A 553 -23.70 -25.31 35.80
C GLN A 553 -24.43 -25.68 37.08
N LYS A 554 -25.58 -26.38 36.98
CA LYS A 554 -26.37 -26.85 38.13
C LYS A 554 -25.80 -28.09 38.84
N LEU A 555 -24.84 -28.80 38.25
CA LEU A 555 -24.22 -29.97 38.90
C LEU A 555 -23.35 -29.55 40.10
N SER A 556 -23.37 -30.37 41.15
CA SER A 556 -22.48 -30.21 42.31
C SER A 556 -21.02 -30.44 41.91
N GLN A 557 -20.09 -29.92 42.72
CA GLN A 557 -18.66 -30.14 42.48
C GLN A 557 -18.31 -31.63 42.51
N THR A 558 -18.90 -32.41 43.42
CA THR A 558 -18.73 -33.87 43.49
C THR A 558 -19.18 -34.59 42.22
N GLN A 559 -20.25 -34.14 41.57
CA GLN A 559 -20.70 -34.69 40.28
C GLN A 559 -19.76 -34.29 39.13
N LYS A 560 -19.26 -33.06 39.12
CA LYS A 560 -18.26 -32.60 38.14
C LYS A 560 -16.95 -33.36 38.27
N ASP A 561 -16.53 -33.66 39.50
CA ASP A 561 -15.32 -34.45 39.78
C ASP A 561 -15.48 -35.91 39.34
N LYS A 562 -16.68 -36.49 39.41
CA LYS A 562 -16.98 -37.81 38.82
C LYS A 562 -16.72 -37.83 37.31
N TYR A 563 -17.21 -36.82 36.57
CA TYR A 563 -16.95 -36.72 35.13
C TYR A 563 -15.48 -36.46 34.81
N LYS A 564 -14.78 -35.69 35.66
CA LYS A 564 -13.34 -35.49 35.54
C LYS A 564 -12.58 -36.81 35.71
N LYS A 565 -12.93 -37.62 36.72
CA LYS A 565 -12.33 -38.95 36.94
C LYS A 565 -12.58 -39.89 35.77
N GLN A 566 -13.78 -39.89 35.20
CA GLN A 566 -14.11 -40.67 34.00
C GLN A 566 -13.30 -40.24 32.76
N VAL A 567 -13.03 -38.94 32.60
CA VAL A 567 -12.13 -38.45 31.54
C VAL A 567 -10.72 -38.98 31.75
N GLU A 568 -10.19 -38.89 32.97
CA GLU A 568 -8.84 -39.34 33.29
C GLU A 568 -8.69 -40.85 33.05
N GLU A 569 -9.69 -41.65 33.43
CA GLU A 569 -9.73 -43.10 33.19
C GLU A 569 -9.76 -43.42 31.68
N GLN A 570 -10.63 -42.79 30.90
CA GLN A 570 -10.68 -42.98 29.45
C GLN A 570 -9.41 -42.48 28.73
N GLN A 571 -8.73 -41.47 29.26
CA GLN A 571 -7.44 -41.01 28.72
C GLN A 571 -6.31 -42.01 28.98
N VAL A 572 -6.32 -42.67 30.14
CA VAL A 572 -5.38 -43.74 30.46
C VAL A 572 -5.64 -44.96 29.56
N GLU A 573 -6.90 -45.36 29.41
CA GLU A 573 -7.32 -46.46 28.53
C GLU A 573 -6.96 -46.17 27.07
N TYR A 574 -7.29 -44.98 26.56
CA TYR A 574 -6.91 -44.54 25.21
C TYR A 574 -5.40 -44.53 24.99
N LYS A 575 -4.61 -44.11 26.00
CA LYS A 575 -3.16 -44.11 25.91
C LYS A 575 -2.61 -45.54 25.80
N ALA A 576 -3.17 -46.48 26.56
CA ALA A 576 -2.81 -47.89 26.48
C ALA A 576 -3.23 -48.52 25.14
N GLU A 577 -4.45 -48.22 24.65
CA GLU A 577 -4.92 -48.67 23.33
C GLU A 577 -4.07 -48.11 22.19
N LEU A 578 -3.69 -46.83 22.28
CA LEU A 578 -2.83 -46.18 21.29
C LEU A 578 -1.43 -46.81 21.29
N GLU A 579 -0.86 -47.10 22.46
CA GLU A 579 0.43 -47.77 22.59
C GLU A 579 0.37 -49.20 22.02
N ALA A 580 -0.69 -49.94 22.31
CA ALA A 580 -0.94 -51.26 21.74
C ALA A 580 -1.11 -51.20 20.20
N TRP A 581 -1.85 -50.22 19.69
CA TRP A 581 -2.04 -50.02 18.26
C TRP A 581 -0.74 -49.64 17.55
N VAL A 582 0.10 -48.78 18.15
CA VAL A 582 1.43 -48.44 17.63
C VAL A 582 2.33 -49.68 17.59
N LYS A 583 2.28 -50.53 18.62
CA LYS A 583 3.05 -51.78 18.68
C LYS A 583 2.65 -52.78 17.59
N VAL A 584 1.35 -52.94 17.34
CA VAL A 584 0.83 -53.84 16.28
C VAL A 584 1.07 -53.26 14.87
N SER A 585 1.00 -51.94 14.72
CA SER A 585 1.24 -51.25 13.44
C SER A 585 2.71 -51.26 13.03
N SER A 586 3.63 -51.21 14.00
CA SER A 586 5.08 -51.37 13.80
C SER A 586 5.45 -52.80 13.38
N ALA A 587 4.77 -53.82 13.93
CA ALA A 587 5.01 -55.21 13.56
C ALA A 587 4.52 -55.55 12.13
N ARG A 588 3.40 -54.96 11.69
CA ARG A 588 2.88 -55.11 10.32
C ARG A 588 3.71 -54.41 9.23
N SER A 589 4.47 -53.38 9.59
CA SER A 589 5.32 -52.64 8.64
C SER A 589 6.67 -53.31 8.39
N LEU A 590 7.06 -54.30 9.21
CA LEU A 590 8.27 -55.12 9.02
C LEU A 590 8.08 -56.35 8.11
N THR A 591 6.86 -56.64 7.66
CA THR A 591 6.53 -57.87 6.91
C THR A 591 6.35 -57.68 5.39
N VAL A 592 6.60 -56.48 4.86
CA VAL A 592 6.43 -56.21 3.41
C VAL A 592 7.68 -55.53 2.82
N CYS A 593 8.71 -56.34 2.55
CA CYS A 593 9.72 -56.05 1.53
C CYS A 593 10.00 -57.36 0.76
N PRO A 594 9.64 -57.48 -0.53
CA PRO A 594 10.08 -58.59 -1.36
C PRO A 594 11.57 -58.42 -1.69
N ALA A 595 12.29 -59.55 -1.70
CA ALA A 595 13.73 -59.67 -1.88
C ALA A 595 14.22 -59.11 -3.23
N GLY A 596 15.41 -58.48 -3.21
CA GLY A 596 16.22 -58.29 -4.41
C GLY A 596 16.99 -56.97 -4.49
N ALA A 597 18.05 -56.82 -3.68
CA ALA A 597 19.26 -56.07 -4.04
C ALA A 597 20.30 -56.21 -2.92
N VAL A 598 21.19 -57.18 -3.08
CA VAL A 598 22.39 -57.35 -2.26
C VAL A 598 23.44 -56.36 -2.75
N SER A 599 23.94 -55.49 -1.87
CA SER A 599 25.38 -55.26 -1.77
C SER A 599 25.80 -54.48 -0.54
N HIS A 600 26.54 -55.21 0.29
CA HIS A 600 27.65 -54.78 1.14
C HIS A 600 27.36 -53.88 2.35
N CYS A 601 27.00 -54.59 3.41
CA CYS A 601 27.33 -54.29 4.80
C CYS A 601 28.86 -54.39 5.01
N SER A 602 29.44 -53.46 5.78
CA SER A 602 30.63 -53.76 6.59
C SER A 602 30.41 -53.22 8.01
N LEU A 603 30.34 -54.17 8.93
CA LEU A 603 30.20 -54.03 10.38
C LEU A 603 31.49 -53.52 11.06
N ARG A 604 31.32 -52.79 12.17
CA ARG A 604 32.06 -52.93 13.44
C ARG A 604 31.35 -52.07 14.50
N SER A 605 30.50 -52.57 15.40
CA SER A 605 30.72 -53.38 16.62
C SER A 605 31.72 -52.81 17.65
N GLY A 606 31.23 -52.62 18.89
CA GLY A 606 32.01 -52.33 20.11
C GLY A 606 31.44 -51.20 20.98
N GLN A 607 30.37 -51.39 21.76
CA GLN A 607 30.32 -51.89 23.16
C GLN A 607 30.76 -50.90 24.28
N ILE A 608 29.79 -50.67 25.20
CA ILE A 608 29.89 -50.70 26.68
C ILE A 608 30.20 -49.39 27.46
N SER A 609 29.18 -48.95 28.22
CA SER A 609 29.16 -48.10 29.43
C SER A 609 29.98 -48.67 30.61
N PRO A 610 30.34 -47.91 31.67
CA PRO A 610 29.39 -47.68 32.78
C PRO A 610 29.51 -46.33 33.52
N HIS A 611 28.40 -45.99 34.19
CA HIS A 611 28.20 -45.29 35.48
C HIS A 611 29.42 -44.61 36.16
N THR A 612 29.28 -43.40 36.69
CA THR A 612 28.45 -43.09 37.89
C THR A 612 27.62 -41.83 37.82
#